data_AF-A0A1H0RGC2-F1
#
_entry.id   AF-A0A1H0RGC2-F1
#
_cell.length_a   1.000
_cell.length_b   1.000
_cell.length_c   1.000
_cell.angle_alpha   90.00
_cell.angle_beta   90.00
_cell.angle_gamma   90.00
#
_symmetry.space_group_name_H-M   'P 1'
#
loop_
_entity.id
_entity.type
_entity.pdbx_description
1 polymer ?
#
loop_
_entity_poly.entity_id
_entity_poly.type
_entity_poly.pdbx_seq_one_letter_code
_entity_poly.pdbx_strand_id
1 'polypeptide(L)'
;MTTVDPTGADTRSRLSLGTEAARNLATTTKSAPQMQGITSRWLLRMLPWTQANGGVYRVNRRLTYLLGDGRLTFTNTGAQVRVIPQELRE
;
A
#
# COMPACT_ATOMS: atom_id res chain seq x y z
N MET A 1 -51.86 4.99 -43.32
CA MET A 1 -52.45 5.85 -42.28
C MET A 1 -51.77 5.47 -40.96
N THR A 2 -50.87 6.21 -40.34
CA THR A 2 -50.35 7.59 -40.50
C THR A 2 -49.04 7.60 -39.70
N THR A 3 -47.91 7.96 -40.30
CA THR A 3 -46.64 8.15 -39.59
C THR A 3 -46.65 9.55 -38.97
N VAL A 4 -46.69 9.62 -37.64
CA VAL A 4 -46.48 10.86 -36.89
C VAL A 4 -44.99 11.18 -36.89
N ASP A 5 -44.66 12.28 -37.55
CA ASP A 5 -43.32 12.86 -37.59
C ASP A 5 -43.21 13.86 -36.43
N PRO A 6 -42.43 13.60 -35.36
CA PRO A 6 -42.31 14.53 -34.26
C PRO A 6 -41.04 15.34 -34.48
N THR A 7 -41.15 16.49 -35.15
CA THR A 7 -40.41 17.72 -34.82
C THR A 7 -40.71 18.81 -35.85
N GLY A 8 -41.79 19.55 -35.61
CA GLY A 8 -41.90 20.91 -36.11
C GLY A 8 -40.80 21.76 -35.47
N ALA A 9 -39.70 21.94 -36.19
CA ALA A 9 -38.65 22.87 -35.81
C ALA A 9 -39.16 24.31 -36.01
N ASP A 10 -39.52 24.97 -34.92
CA ASP A 10 -39.67 26.42 -34.87
C ASP A 10 -38.29 27.05 -35.12
N THR A 11 -38.01 27.40 -36.38
CA THR A 11 -36.74 28.01 -36.81
C THR A 11 -36.66 29.48 -36.37
N ARG A 12 -36.79 29.75 -35.07
CA ARG A 12 -36.21 30.97 -34.51
C ARG A 12 -34.70 30.83 -34.61
N SER A 13 -34.07 31.71 -35.40
CA SER A 13 -32.62 31.80 -35.54
C SER A 13 -31.98 32.01 -34.16
N ARG A 14 -31.47 30.93 -33.57
CA ARG A 14 -30.83 30.98 -32.26
C ARG A 14 -29.51 31.75 -32.40
N LEU A 15 -29.42 32.91 -31.74
CA LEU A 15 -28.25 33.79 -31.76
C LEU A 15 -27.11 33.33 -30.83
N SER A 16 -27.32 32.26 -30.06
CA SER A 16 -26.37 31.75 -29.09
C SER A 16 -25.91 30.32 -29.40
N LEU A 17 -24.68 30.02 -28.97
CA LEU A 17 -24.07 28.69 -29.07
C LEU A 17 -24.80 27.71 -28.14
N GLY A 18 -25.06 26.51 -28.63
CA GLY A 18 -25.64 25.44 -27.83
C GLY A 18 -24.59 24.76 -26.94
N THR A 19 -25.03 24.00 -25.94
CA THR A 19 -24.15 23.32 -24.98
C THR A 19 -23.15 22.36 -25.65
N GLU A 20 -23.59 21.57 -26.62
CA GLU A 20 -22.72 20.64 -27.36
C GLU A 20 -21.65 21.39 -28.18
N ALA A 21 -22.04 22.49 -28.82
CA ALA A 21 -21.09 23.30 -29.59
C ALA A 21 -20.14 24.10 -28.68
N ALA A 22 -20.60 24.53 -27.49
CA ALA A 22 -19.77 25.17 -26.48
C ALA A 22 -18.76 24.20 -25.85
N ARG A 23 -19.11 22.92 -25.69
CA ARG A 23 -18.21 21.88 -25.17
C ARG A 23 -16.97 21.70 -26.05
N ASN A 24 -17.09 21.83 -27.38
CA ASN A 24 -15.95 21.75 -28.30
C ASN A 24 -14.95 22.88 -28.12
N LEU A 25 -15.35 23.99 -27.48
CA LEU A 25 -14.50 25.13 -27.19
C LEU A 25 -13.95 25.11 -25.75
N ALA A 26 -14.46 24.21 -24.90
CA ALA A 26 -14.05 24.10 -23.52
C ALA A 26 -12.82 23.21 -23.37
N THR A 27 -11.93 23.58 -22.45
CA THR A 27 -10.82 22.71 -22.05
C THR A 27 -11.29 21.68 -21.02
N THR A 28 -10.73 20.48 -21.08
CA THR A 28 -11.03 19.42 -20.10
C THR A 28 -9.93 19.36 -19.06
N THR A 29 -10.28 19.45 -17.78
CA THR A 29 -9.34 19.15 -16.69
C THR A 29 -9.02 17.66 -16.69
N LYS A 30 -7.73 17.32 -16.74
CA LYS A 30 -7.25 15.95 -16.63
C LYS A 30 -6.76 15.68 -15.21
N SER A 31 -7.16 14.57 -14.62
CA SER A 31 -6.62 14.10 -13.34
C SER A 31 -5.26 13.42 -13.53
N ALA A 32 -4.47 13.34 -12.45
CA ALA A 32 -3.30 12.48 -12.44
C ALA A 32 -3.71 10.99 -12.58
N PRO A 33 -2.84 10.13 -13.15
CA PRO A 33 -3.06 8.69 -13.18
C PRO A 33 -3.31 8.12 -11.78
N GLN A 34 -4.38 7.33 -11.61
CA GLN A 34 -4.72 6.67 -10.35
C GLN A 34 -4.34 5.19 -10.41
N MET A 35 -3.52 4.71 -9.48
CA MET A 35 -3.12 3.29 -9.40
C MET A 35 -3.95 2.55 -8.35
N GLN A 36 -4.69 1.52 -8.77
CA GLN A 36 -5.55 0.71 -7.88
C GLN A 36 -4.78 -0.06 -6.79
N GLY A 37 -3.48 -0.29 -6.98
CA GLY A 37 -2.63 -0.93 -5.97
C GLY A 37 -2.18 -0.02 -4.82
N ILE A 38 -2.54 1.27 -4.84
CA ILE A 38 -2.19 2.19 -3.75
C ILE A 38 -3.03 1.85 -2.52
N THR A 39 -2.37 1.39 -1.46
CA THR A 39 -2.96 1.14 -0.14
C THR A 39 -2.44 2.15 0.89
N SER A 40 -3.08 2.17 2.07
CA SER A 40 -2.77 3.11 3.16
C SER A 40 -1.36 2.96 3.76
N ARG A 41 -0.68 1.81 3.54
CA ARG A 41 0.66 1.52 4.09
C ARG A 41 0.77 1.81 5.60
N TRP A 42 -0.28 1.50 6.38
CA TRP A 42 -0.33 1.85 7.81
C TRP A 42 0.81 1.24 8.62
N LEU A 43 1.12 -0.06 8.41
CA LEU A 43 2.20 -0.74 9.13
C LEU A 43 3.54 -0.02 8.95
N LEU A 44 3.91 0.27 7.70
CA LEU A 44 5.15 0.98 7.39
C LEU A 44 5.21 2.37 8.02
N ARG A 45 4.07 3.04 8.24
CA ARG A 45 4.03 4.35 8.92
C ARG A 45 4.17 4.26 10.44
N MET A 46 3.79 3.13 11.04
CA MET A 46 3.81 2.96 12.51
C MET A 46 5.08 2.28 13.02
N LEU A 47 5.85 1.63 12.15
CA LEU A 47 7.11 1.02 12.57
C LEU A 47 8.11 2.08 13.08
N PRO A 48 8.82 1.82 14.19
CA PRO A 48 9.81 2.74 14.74
C PRO A 48 11.13 2.65 13.94
N TRP A 49 11.16 3.28 12.77
CA TRP A 49 12.32 3.27 11.90
C TRP A 49 13.56 3.82 12.62
N THR A 50 14.60 2.99 12.73
CA THR A 50 15.91 3.39 13.27
C THR A 50 16.90 3.46 12.12
N GLN A 51 17.63 4.56 12.01
CA GLN A 51 18.68 4.75 11.00
C GLN A 51 19.86 3.80 11.27
N ALA A 52 20.24 2.99 10.28
CA ALA A 52 21.41 2.12 10.33
C ALA A 52 22.55 2.70 9.49
N ASN A 53 23.39 3.54 10.10
CA ASN A 53 24.55 4.13 9.41
C ASN A 53 25.50 3.02 8.92
N GLY A 54 25.90 3.08 7.66
CA GLY A 54 26.74 2.05 7.02
C GLY A 54 25.99 0.77 6.61
N GLY A 55 24.65 0.75 6.68
CA GLY A 55 23.83 -0.35 6.17
C GLY A 55 23.84 -1.64 7.02
N VAL A 56 24.44 -1.62 8.20
CA VAL A 56 24.54 -2.77 9.10
C VAL A 56 23.79 -2.48 10.39
N TYR A 57 22.83 -3.34 10.75
CA TYR A 57 22.10 -3.29 12.02
C TYR A 57 22.40 -4.54 12.83
N ARG A 58 23.21 -4.41 13.89
CA ARG A 58 23.58 -5.51 14.79
C ARG A 58 22.82 -5.43 16.10
N VAL A 59 22.14 -6.51 16.47
CA VAL A 59 21.47 -6.65 17.76
C VAL A 59 22.29 -7.56 18.67
N ASN A 60 22.88 -7.02 19.72
CA ASN A 60 23.57 -7.82 20.74
C ASN A 60 22.53 -8.36 21.72
N ARG A 61 22.53 -9.69 21.93
CA ARG A 61 21.62 -10.37 22.86
C ARG A 61 22.45 -11.04 23.96
N ARG A 62 21.99 -10.95 25.21
CA ARG A 62 22.59 -11.68 26.33
C ARG A 62 22.04 -13.11 26.35
N LEU A 63 22.92 -14.10 26.37
CA LEU A 63 22.53 -15.49 26.62
C LEU A 63 22.23 -15.67 28.11
N THR A 64 21.04 -16.18 28.44
CA THR A 64 20.64 -16.48 29.82
C THR A 64 20.06 -17.89 29.82
N TYR A 65 20.55 -18.75 30.71
CA TYR A 65 20.12 -20.13 30.83
C TYR A 65 20.24 -20.58 32.30
N LEU A 66 19.45 -21.57 32.69
CA LEU A 66 19.44 -22.11 34.05
C LEU A 66 20.17 -23.45 34.03
N LEU A 67 21.10 -23.64 34.96
CA LEU A 67 21.77 -24.93 35.20
C LEU A 67 20.99 -25.69 36.27
N GLY A 68 20.76 -26.98 36.09
CA GLY A 68 20.25 -27.90 37.10
C GLY A 68 18.73 -28.02 37.19
N ASP A 69 17.98 -27.53 36.20
CA ASP A 69 16.51 -27.57 36.19
C ASP A 69 15.91 -28.80 35.45
N GLY A 70 16.77 -29.68 34.93
CA GLY A 70 16.38 -30.88 34.20
C GLY A 70 15.81 -30.61 32.81
N ARG A 71 15.96 -29.39 32.27
CA ARG A 71 15.53 -29.00 30.93
C ARG A 71 16.68 -28.44 30.11
N LEU A 72 16.59 -28.60 28.80
CA LEU A 72 17.55 -28.02 27.86
C LEU A 72 16.98 -26.74 27.24
N THR A 73 17.77 -25.67 27.32
CA THR A 73 17.55 -24.41 26.64
C THR A 73 18.15 -24.45 25.25
N PHE A 74 17.37 -23.96 24.27
CA PHE A 74 17.80 -23.89 22.88
C PHE A 74 17.99 -22.45 22.45
N THR A 75 19.07 -22.20 21.70
CA THR A 75 19.27 -20.95 20.97
C THR A 75 18.85 -21.15 19.52
N ASN A 76 18.12 -20.18 18.97
CA ASN A 76 17.71 -20.18 17.57
C ASN A 76 18.39 -19.01 16.82
N THR A 77 19.06 -19.35 15.72
CA THR A 77 19.55 -18.39 14.72
C THR A 77 18.84 -18.68 13.39
N GLY A 78 17.72 -18.00 13.15
CA GLY A 78 16.90 -18.18 11.96
C GLY A 78 16.23 -19.56 11.93
N ALA A 79 16.60 -20.41 10.99
CA ALA A 79 16.09 -21.80 10.92
C ALA A 79 16.94 -22.79 11.73
N GLN A 80 18.12 -22.39 12.20
CA GLN A 80 19.02 -23.27 12.93
C GLN A 80 18.72 -23.23 14.43
N VAL A 81 18.42 -24.39 15.00
CA VAL A 81 18.19 -24.58 16.44
C VAL A 81 19.36 -25.37 17.01
N ARG A 82 19.97 -24.87 18.10
CA ARG A 82 21.09 -25.52 18.78
C ARG A 82 20.89 -25.49 20.30
N VAL A 83 21.20 -26.60 20.97
CA VAL A 83 21.28 -26.69 22.44
C VAL A 83 22.42 -25.81 22.95
N ILE A 84 22.27 -25.20 24.14
CA ILE A 84 23.36 -24.52 24.81
C ILE A 84 24.37 -25.56 25.31
N PRO A 85 25.62 -25.60 24.79
CA PRO A 85 26.55 -26.69 25.14
C PRO A 85 26.92 -26.79 26.63
N GLN A 86 26.74 -25.70 27.38
CA GLN A 86 27.07 -25.63 28.80
C GLN A 86 26.12 -26.47 29.66
N GLU A 87 24.87 -26.67 29.21
CA GLU A 87 23.87 -27.51 29.91
C GLU A 87 24.05 -29.00 29.65
N LEU A 88 24.84 -29.40 28.64
CA LEU A 88 25.11 -30.83 28.34
C LEU A 88 26.08 -31.51 29.32
N ARG A 89 26.55 -30.77 30.34
CA ARG A 89 27.52 -31.25 31.33
C ARG A 89 26.85 -31.80 32.60
N GLU A 90 25.53 -31.76 32.63
CA GLU A 90 24.70 -32.31 33.71
C GLU A 90 24.36 -33.77 33.49
#